data_AF-A0A4Y2RI40-F1
#
_entry.id   AF-A0A4Y2RI40-F1
#
_cell.length_a   1.000
_cell.length_b   1.000
_cell.length_c   1.000
_cell.angle_alpha   90.00
_cell.angle_beta   90.00
_cell.angle_gamma   90.00
#
_symmetry.space_group_name_H-M   'P 1'
#
loop_
_entity.id
_entity.type
_entity.pdbx_description
1 polymer ?
#
loop_
_entity_poly.entity_id
_entity_poly.type
_entity_poly.pdbx_seq_one_letter_code
_entity_poly.pdbx_strand_id
1 'polypeptide(L)'
;MKSGKLLHFKNLKQYRDEINATIDTNYFSMALKYMKDGFAERFKQFKTNKSTFAFIVNPLNTNTNEINIEPFGIDAGSLQMQLLDLKTKDLWIGKFTELKSKLEDLEIQKCMHIAQHKWTALKEIPRVEALIFGAWNRLPECYSEVKKLAYGVLTIFGSTYSCEQALSCMNIIKSKVRSQLTNKNLESCLKLKTTSYKPDLIKLSKGMQSQ
;
A
#
# COMPACT_ATOMS: atom_id res chain seq x y z
N MET A 1 -23.64 0.99 -18.52
CA MET A 1 -24.90 1.71 -18.23
C MET A 1 -25.69 2.13 -19.46
N LYS A 2 -25.04 2.31 -20.63
CA LYS A 2 -25.68 2.74 -21.90
C LYS A 2 -26.92 1.95 -22.36
N SER A 3 -27.10 0.70 -21.93
CA SER A 3 -28.29 -0.09 -22.25
C SER A 3 -29.47 0.10 -21.29
N GLY A 4 -29.34 0.88 -20.20
CA GLY A 4 -30.38 1.08 -19.18
C GLY A 4 -30.71 -0.13 -18.30
N LYS A 5 -30.24 -1.33 -18.67
CA LYS A 5 -30.62 -2.62 -18.02
C LYS A 5 -29.95 -2.88 -16.66
N LEU A 6 -28.94 -2.11 -16.26
CA LEU A 6 -28.21 -2.21 -14.97
C LEU A 6 -27.73 -3.64 -14.58
N LEU A 7 -27.45 -4.51 -15.56
CA LEU A 7 -27.17 -5.93 -15.35
C LEU A 7 -26.02 -6.23 -14.36
N HIS A 8 -25.00 -5.37 -14.32
CA HIS A 8 -23.83 -5.52 -13.44
C HIS A 8 -23.90 -4.67 -12.17
N PHE A 9 -25.01 -3.94 -11.95
CA PHE A 9 -25.17 -3.02 -10.82
C PHE A 9 -26.35 -3.45 -9.95
N LYS A 10 -26.22 -4.62 -9.30
CA LYS A 10 -27.30 -5.27 -8.54
C LYS A 10 -27.99 -4.35 -7.54
N ASN A 11 -27.23 -3.56 -6.78
CA ASN A 11 -27.78 -2.65 -5.77
C ASN A 11 -28.54 -1.46 -6.41
N LEU A 12 -28.02 -0.88 -7.49
CA LEU A 12 -28.70 0.20 -8.22
C LEU A 12 -29.97 -0.31 -8.90
N LYS A 13 -29.93 -1.53 -9.43
CA LYS A 13 -31.10 -2.19 -10.00
C LYS A 13 -32.18 -2.39 -8.92
N GLN A 14 -31.80 -2.94 -7.77
CA GLN A 14 -32.70 -3.12 -6.62
C GLN A 14 -33.32 -1.79 -6.16
N TYR A 15 -32.50 -0.74 -5.99
CA TYR A 15 -32.97 0.59 -5.61
C TYR A 15 -33.98 1.17 -6.63
N ARG A 16 -33.71 1.05 -7.93
CA ARG A 16 -34.66 1.46 -8.97
C ARG A 16 -35.98 0.69 -8.87
N ASP A 17 -35.89 -0.62 -8.73
CA ASP A 17 -37.04 -1.52 -8.80
C ASP A 17 -37.91 -1.43 -7.52
N GLU A 18 -37.33 -1.12 -6.35
CA GLU A 18 -38.05 -1.01 -5.06
C GLU A 18 -38.81 0.31 -4.86
N ILE A 19 -38.26 1.44 -5.32
CA ILE A 19 -38.82 2.78 -5.06
C ILE A 19 -39.11 3.57 -6.35
N ASN A 20 -39.07 2.90 -7.50
CA ASN A 20 -39.33 3.46 -8.82
C ASN A 20 -38.50 4.73 -9.14
N ALA A 21 -37.29 4.81 -8.57
CA ALA A 21 -36.45 6.01 -8.66
C ALA A 21 -35.85 6.17 -10.06
N THR A 22 -35.84 7.41 -10.57
CA THR A 22 -35.09 7.74 -11.79
C THR A 22 -33.60 7.78 -11.48
N ILE A 23 -32.82 6.93 -12.15
CA ILE A 23 -31.36 6.89 -12.00
C ILE A 23 -30.71 7.72 -13.10
N ASP A 24 -29.92 8.72 -12.71
CA ASP A 24 -29.05 9.45 -13.64
C ASP A 24 -27.89 8.55 -14.10
N THR A 25 -28.15 7.79 -15.16
CA THR A 25 -27.15 6.91 -15.76
C THR A 25 -25.98 7.65 -16.40
N ASN A 26 -26.13 8.94 -16.73
CA ASN A 26 -25.06 9.77 -17.31
C ASN A 26 -24.04 10.13 -16.24
N TYR A 27 -24.49 10.55 -15.05
CA TYR A 27 -23.61 10.80 -13.90
C TYR A 27 -22.74 9.58 -13.59
N PHE A 28 -23.35 8.41 -13.42
CA PHE A 28 -22.58 7.19 -13.10
C PHE A 28 -21.67 6.76 -14.25
N SER A 29 -22.09 6.93 -15.52
CA SER A 29 -21.23 6.64 -16.67
C SER A 29 -20.02 7.58 -16.70
N MET A 30 -20.20 8.85 -16.36
CA MET A 30 -19.13 9.82 -16.28
C MET A 30 -18.19 9.52 -15.09
N ALA A 31 -18.74 9.22 -13.92
CA ALA A 31 -17.96 8.81 -12.75
C ALA A 31 -17.13 7.54 -13.01
N LEU A 32 -17.71 6.52 -13.66
CA LEU A 32 -16.99 5.31 -14.06
C LEU A 32 -15.89 5.61 -15.08
N LYS A 33 -16.14 6.52 -16.02
CA LYS A 33 -15.12 6.96 -16.97
C LYS A 33 -13.97 7.67 -16.25
N TYR A 34 -14.25 8.63 -15.39
CA TYR A 34 -13.21 9.32 -14.60
C TYR A 34 -12.44 8.37 -13.70
N MET A 35 -13.11 7.40 -13.06
CA MET A 35 -12.42 6.37 -12.28
C MET A 35 -11.49 5.55 -13.18
N LYS A 36 -11.98 5.05 -14.31
CA LYS A 36 -11.19 4.27 -15.27
C LYS A 36 -9.97 5.05 -15.75
N ASP A 37 -10.19 6.28 -16.22
CA ASP A 37 -9.14 7.13 -16.78
C ASP A 37 -8.11 7.50 -15.69
N GLY A 38 -8.57 7.82 -14.48
CA GLY A 38 -7.72 8.07 -13.33
C GLY A 38 -6.91 6.85 -12.89
N PHE A 39 -7.49 5.64 -12.92
CA PHE A 39 -6.72 4.41 -12.68
C PHE A 39 -5.70 4.18 -13.78
N ALA A 40 -6.08 4.31 -15.05
CA ALA A 40 -5.18 4.12 -16.19
C ALA A 40 -3.96 5.05 -16.11
N GLU A 41 -4.16 6.32 -15.78
CA GLU A 41 -3.06 7.27 -15.63
C GLU A 41 -2.16 6.93 -14.44
N ARG A 42 -2.73 6.55 -13.28
CA ARG A 42 -1.93 6.08 -12.14
C ARG A 42 -1.10 4.83 -12.49
N PHE A 43 -1.67 3.86 -13.21
CA PHE A 43 -0.92 2.69 -13.68
C PHE A 43 0.18 3.05 -14.66
N LYS A 44 -0.03 4.06 -15.50
CA LYS A 44 1.01 4.60 -16.39
C LYS A 44 2.14 5.25 -15.58
N GLN A 45 1.82 6.02 -14.54
CA GLN A 45 2.80 6.58 -13.62
C GLN A 45 3.61 5.49 -12.89
N PHE A 46 3.00 4.35 -12.52
CA PHE A 46 3.76 3.23 -11.96
C PHE A 46 4.79 2.68 -12.96
N LYS A 47 4.44 2.61 -14.25
CA LYS A 47 5.37 2.16 -15.29
C LYS A 47 6.53 3.14 -15.50
N THR A 48 6.26 4.45 -15.47
CA THR A 48 7.31 5.47 -15.63
C THR A 48 8.27 5.51 -14.44
N ASN A 49 7.80 5.17 -13.23
CA ASN A 49 8.61 5.11 -12.02
C ASN A 49 9.24 3.73 -11.75
N LYS A 50 9.24 2.82 -12.74
CA LYS A 50 9.75 1.46 -12.59
C LYS A 50 11.18 1.43 -12.05
N SER A 51 12.07 2.27 -12.57
CA SER A 51 13.47 2.35 -12.14
C SER A 51 13.59 2.87 -10.70
N THR A 52 12.78 3.87 -10.33
CA THR A 52 12.66 4.36 -8.93
C THR A 52 12.23 3.25 -7.96
N PHE A 53 11.29 2.38 -8.35
CA PHE A 53 10.88 1.27 -7.50
C PHE A 53 11.92 0.15 -7.44
N ALA A 54 12.57 -0.16 -8.57
CA ALA A 54 13.63 -1.15 -8.64
C ALA A 54 14.84 -0.77 -7.79
N PHE A 55 15.10 0.53 -7.60
CA PHE A 55 16.17 1.04 -6.74
C PHE A 55 16.16 0.43 -5.34
N ILE A 56 14.98 0.22 -4.76
CA ILE A 56 14.81 -0.23 -3.37
C ILE A 56 15.31 -1.65 -3.13
N VAL A 57 15.22 -2.50 -4.16
CA VAL A 57 15.60 -3.91 -4.11
C VAL A 57 16.93 -4.16 -4.83
N ASN A 58 17.34 -3.27 -5.73
CA ASN A 58 18.52 -3.44 -6.57
C ASN A 58 19.27 -2.11 -6.79
N PRO A 59 19.75 -1.46 -5.72
CA PRO A 59 20.30 -0.10 -5.80
C PRO A 59 21.60 -0.01 -6.59
N LEU A 60 22.39 -1.09 -6.64
CA LEU A 60 23.68 -1.13 -7.33
C LEU A 60 23.53 -1.11 -8.86
N ASN A 61 22.46 -1.74 -9.37
CA ASN A 61 22.26 -1.92 -10.82
C ASN A 61 21.21 -0.98 -11.42
N THR A 62 20.57 -0.14 -10.61
CA THR A 62 19.54 0.78 -11.12
C THR A 62 20.19 1.92 -11.91
N ASN A 63 19.62 2.24 -13.08
CA ASN A 63 20.02 3.39 -13.88
C ASN A 63 19.63 4.68 -13.13
N THR A 64 20.63 5.41 -12.65
CA THR A 64 20.44 6.62 -11.83
C THR A 64 19.77 7.74 -12.61
N ASN A 65 19.89 7.76 -13.93
CA ASN A 65 19.30 8.78 -14.79
C ASN A 65 17.77 8.60 -14.97
N GLU A 66 17.26 7.41 -14.67
CA GLU A 66 15.83 7.09 -14.77
C GLU A 66 15.13 7.12 -13.41
N ILE A 67 15.85 7.44 -12.33
CA ILE A 67 15.26 7.58 -11.00
C ILE A 67 14.52 8.93 -10.95
N ASN A 68 13.21 8.86 -10.81
CA ASN A 68 12.41 10.04 -10.53
C ASN A 68 12.56 10.48 -9.07
N ILE A 69 13.27 11.59 -8.87
CA ILE A 69 13.58 12.15 -7.55
C ILE A 69 12.71 13.34 -7.17
N GLU A 70 11.98 13.93 -8.13
CA GLU A 70 11.17 15.14 -7.96
C GLU A 70 10.16 15.02 -6.81
N PRO A 71 9.40 13.90 -6.64
CA PRO A 71 8.40 13.79 -5.58
C PRO A 71 8.97 13.79 -4.17
N PHE A 72 10.28 13.60 -4.02
CA PHE A 72 10.94 13.39 -2.73
C PHE A 72 11.79 14.59 -2.27
N GLY A 73 11.88 15.65 -3.08
CA GLY A 73 12.68 16.84 -2.75
C GLY A 73 14.17 16.55 -2.54
N ILE A 74 14.72 15.63 -3.33
CA ILE A 74 16.11 15.17 -3.23
C ILE A 74 17.02 16.04 -4.09
N ASP A 75 18.21 16.35 -3.57
CA ASP A 75 19.26 17.00 -4.35
C ASP A 75 19.93 16.00 -5.31
N ALA A 76 19.87 16.28 -6.61
CA ALA A 76 20.37 15.39 -7.65
C ALA A 76 21.89 15.19 -7.58
N GLY A 77 22.65 16.26 -7.32
CA GLY A 77 24.12 16.22 -7.27
C GLY A 77 24.62 15.39 -6.08
N SER A 78 24.10 15.66 -4.89
CA SER A 78 24.38 14.91 -3.67
C SER A 78 23.98 13.45 -3.81
N LEU A 79 22.80 13.15 -4.37
CA LEU A 79 22.37 11.79 -4.64
C LEU A 79 23.37 11.05 -5.55
N GLN A 80 23.79 11.67 -6.66
CA GLN A 80 24.75 11.06 -7.58
C GLN A 80 26.08 10.75 -6.89
N MET A 81 26.61 11.69 -6.10
CA MET A 81 27.85 11.49 -5.35
C MET A 81 27.73 10.36 -4.32
N GLN A 82 26.64 10.33 -3.56
CA GLN A 82 26.36 9.29 -2.57
C GLN A 82 26.19 7.91 -3.23
N LEU A 83 25.53 7.84 -4.38
CA LEU A 83 25.36 6.60 -5.14
C LEU A 83 26.67 6.10 -5.73
N LEU A 84 27.53 6.99 -6.21
CA LEU A 84 28.86 6.62 -6.71
C LEU A 84 29.69 5.99 -5.58
N ASP A 85 29.78 6.66 -4.44
CA ASP A 85 30.50 6.16 -3.27
C ASP A 85 29.93 4.83 -2.76
N LEU A 86 28.60 4.69 -2.75
CA LEU A 86 27.92 3.44 -2.40
C LEU A 86 28.31 2.28 -3.33
N LYS A 87 28.40 2.54 -4.64
CA LYS A 87 28.77 1.56 -5.67
C LYS A 87 30.25 1.20 -5.67
N THR A 88 31.11 2.00 -5.04
CA THR A 88 32.55 1.73 -4.95
C THR A 88 32.97 1.06 -3.63
N LYS A 89 32.09 1.02 -2.62
CA LYS A 89 32.42 0.47 -1.30
C LYS A 89 32.01 -0.99 -1.19
N ASP A 90 33.00 -1.88 -1.15
CA ASP A 90 32.82 -3.34 -1.01
C ASP A 90 31.85 -3.74 0.10
N LEU A 91 31.91 -3.05 1.24
CA LEU A 91 31.00 -3.27 2.37
C LEU A 91 29.53 -3.15 1.95
N TRP A 92 29.18 -2.10 1.20
CA TRP A 92 27.80 -1.84 0.78
C TRP A 92 27.40 -2.71 -0.40
N ILE A 93 28.32 -2.96 -1.33
CA ILE A 93 28.13 -3.91 -2.42
C ILE A 93 27.75 -5.28 -1.84
N GLY A 94 28.52 -5.77 -0.87
CA GLY A 94 28.26 -7.04 -0.19
C GLY A 94 26.91 -7.06 0.52
N LYS A 95 26.60 -6.05 1.34
CA LYS A 95 25.32 -5.96 2.09
C LYS A 95 24.10 -5.93 1.17
N PHE A 96 24.13 -5.16 0.07
CA PHE A 96 22.99 -5.09 -0.85
C PHE A 96 22.89 -6.31 -1.76
N THR A 97 24.00 -6.97 -2.07
CA THR A 97 23.98 -8.28 -2.76
C THR A 97 23.37 -9.36 -1.87
N GLU A 98 23.75 -9.40 -0.58
CA GLU A 98 23.17 -10.31 0.41
C GLU A 98 21.67 -10.05 0.60
N LEU A 99 21.25 -8.78 0.69
CA LEU A 99 19.84 -8.42 0.73
C LEU A 99 19.10 -9.00 -0.48
N LYS A 100 19.61 -8.78 -1.69
CA LYS A 100 18.97 -9.25 -2.92
C LYS A 100 18.80 -10.77 -2.95
N SER A 101 19.85 -11.52 -2.60
CA SER A 101 19.78 -12.99 -2.49
C SER A 101 18.74 -13.44 -1.47
N LYS A 102 18.68 -12.80 -0.30
CA LYS A 102 17.65 -13.10 0.71
C LYS A 102 16.23 -12.84 0.19
N LEU A 103 16.03 -11.78 -0.58
CA LEU A 103 14.72 -11.48 -1.17
C LEU A 103 14.31 -12.55 -2.20
N GLU A 104 15.24 -13.00 -3.03
CA GLU A 104 15.03 -14.07 -4.00
C GLU A 104 14.70 -15.40 -3.31
N ASP A 105 15.46 -15.78 -2.28
CA ASP A 105 15.21 -17.00 -1.49
C ASP A 105 13.84 -16.98 -0.82
N LEU A 106 13.43 -15.84 -0.27
CA LEU A 106 12.09 -15.70 0.34
C LEU A 106 10.98 -15.88 -0.69
N GLU A 107 11.16 -15.38 -1.91
CA GLU A 107 10.16 -15.54 -2.97
C GLU A 107 10.05 -17.00 -3.41
N ILE A 108 11.18 -17.70 -3.50
CA ILE A 108 11.22 -19.15 -3.75
C ILE A 108 10.49 -19.92 -2.64
N GLN A 109 10.77 -19.60 -1.38
CA GLN A 109 10.11 -20.24 -0.23
C GLN A 109 8.59 -19.99 -0.22
N LYS A 110 8.15 -18.76 -0.52
CA LYS A 110 6.72 -18.44 -0.67
C LYS A 110 6.07 -19.31 -1.75
N CYS A 111 6.68 -19.38 -2.93
CA CYS A 111 6.19 -20.21 -4.02
C CYS A 111 6.07 -21.69 -3.62
N MET A 112 7.11 -22.23 -2.97
CA MET A 112 7.10 -23.62 -2.49
C MET A 112 5.99 -23.89 -1.47
N HIS A 113 5.79 -22.98 -0.50
CA HIS A 113 4.74 -23.13 0.51
C HIS A 113 3.33 -23.01 -0.08
N ILE A 114 3.13 -22.11 -1.05
CA ILE A 114 1.85 -22.00 -1.78
C ILE A 114 1.57 -23.30 -2.56
N ALA A 115 2.55 -23.82 -3.29
CA ALA A 115 2.41 -25.07 -4.05
C ALA A 115 2.12 -26.28 -3.14
N GLN A 116 2.63 -26.26 -1.91
CA GLN A 116 2.39 -27.31 -0.90
C GLN A 116 1.18 -27.04 -0.01
N HIS A 117 0.40 -25.98 -0.26
CA HIS A 117 -0.73 -25.53 0.56
C HIS A 117 -0.40 -25.34 2.07
N LYS A 118 0.86 -24.98 2.39
CA LYS A 118 1.35 -24.76 3.76
C LYS A 118 1.08 -23.34 4.23
N TRP A 119 -0.19 -23.01 4.46
CA TRP A 119 -0.62 -21.65 4.84
C TRP A 119 -0.10 -21.16 6.19
N THR A 120 0.17 -22.06 7.14
CA THR A 120 0.76 -21.71 8.44
C THR A 120 2.23 -21.33 8.30
N ALA A 121 3.02 -22.11 7.56
CA ALA A 121 4.42 -21.79 7.27
C ALA A 121 4.57 -20.48 6.50
N LEU A 122 3.63 -20.18 5.58
CA LEU A 122 3.61 -18.90 4.85
C LEU A 122 3.50 -17.67 5.78
N LYS A 123 2.84 -17.80 6.94
CA LYS A 123 2.70 -16.71 7.92
C LYS A 123 3.98 -16.46 8.72
N GLU A 124 4.83 -17.46 8.85
CA GLU A 124 6.12 -17.38 9.56
C GLU A 124 7.23 -16.77 8.69
N ILE A 125 7.01 -16.66 7.37
CA ILE A 125 7.97 -16.04 6.46
C ILE A 125 8.20 -14.57 6.86
N PRO A 126 9.47 -14.14 7.01
CA PRO A 126 9.79 -12.75 7.28
C PRO A 126 9.18 -11.79 6.26
N ARG A 127 8.71 -10.63 6.75
CA ARG A 127 8.20 -9.58 5.87
C ARG A 127 9.34 -8.99 5.04
N VAL A 128 9.17 -8.99 3.73
CA VAL A 128 10.16 -8.47 2.77
C VAL A 128 10.46 -7.00 3.06
N GLU A 129 9.43 -6.23 3.41
CA GLU A 129 9.54 -4.80 3.72
C GLU A 129 10.43 -4.55 4.94
N ALA A 130 10.38 -5.44 5.94
CA ALA A 130 11.19 -5.32 7.15
C ALA A 130 12.68 -5.54 6.87
N LEU A 131 13.02 -6.51 6.00
CA LEU A 131 14.39 -6.76 5.59
C LEU A 131 14.96 -5.61 4.77
N ILE A 132 14.19 -5.12 3.80
CA ILE A 132 14.56 -3.96 2.98
C ILE A 132 14.77 -2.75 3.88
N PHE A 133 13.80 -2.41 4.72
CA PHE A 133 13.91 -1.27 5.64
C PHE A 133 15.14 -1.40 6.55
N GLY A 134 15.38 -2.58 7.11
CA GLY A 134 16.54 -2.85 7.96
C GLY A 134 17.88 -2.65 7.23
N ALA A 135 17.96 -3.03 5.95
CA ALA A 135 19.17 -2.81 5.14
C ALA A 135 19.42 -1.32 4.89
N TRP A 136 18.39 -0.58 4.48
CA TRP A 136 18.49 0.88 4.24
C TRP A 136 18.77 1.66 5.53
N ASN A 137 18.22 1.23 6.67
CA ASN A 137 18.45 1.87 7.97
C ASN A 137 19.88 1.72 8.50
N ARG A 138 20.62 0.71 8.04
CA ARG A 138 22.03 0.53 8.41
C ARG A 138 22.96 1.53 7.72
N LEU A 139 22.51 2.22 6.67
CA LEU A 139 23.32 3.22 5.99
C LEU A 139 23.63 4.39 6.93
N PRO A 140 24.88 4.86 6.98
CA PRO A 140 25.27 6.07 7.69
C PRO A 140 24.52 7.30 7.20
N GLU A 141 24.49 8.34 8.05
CA GLU A 141 23.83 9.61 7.72
C GLU A 141 24.51 10.39 6.59
N CYS A 142 25.75 10.07 6.23
CA CYS A 142 26.40 10.65 5.04
C CYS A 142 25.73 10.20 3.72
N TYR A 143 24.83 9.22 3.75
CA TYR A 143 23.98 8.79 2.63
C TYR A 143 22.56 9.35 2.75
N SER A 144 22.41 10.58 3.24
CA SER A 144 21.11 11.19 3.56
C SER A 144 20.12 11.19 2.38
N GLU A 145 20.58 11.51 1.17
CA GLU A 145 19.72 11.60 -0.02
C GLU A 145 19.31 10.23 -0.52
N VAL A 146 20.24 9.29 -0.48
CA VAL A 146 19.97 7.87 -0.77
C VAL A 146 18.95 7.29 0.21
N LYS A 147 19.08 7.59 1.52
CA LYS A 147 18.12 7.17 2.55
C LYS A 147 16.75 7.83 2.36
N LYS A 148 16.70 9.14 2.07
CA LYS A 148 15.45 9.86 1.77
C LYS A 148 14.72 9.23 0.59
N LEU A 149 15.42 8.92 -0.50
CA LEU A 149 14.84 8.21 -1.63
C LEU A 149 14.26 6.87 -1.21
N ALA A 150 15.05 6.08 -0.48
CA ALA A 150 14.64 4.75 -0.05
C ALA A 150 13.38 4.78 0.80
N TYR A 151 13.34 5.63 1.82
CA TYR A 151 12.19 5.77 2.70
C TYR A 151 10.99 6.41 2.02
N GLY A 152 11.20 7.37 1.14
CA GLY A 152 10.15 7.98 0.33
C GLY A 152 9.41 6.93 -0.48
N VAL A 153 10.13 6.08 -1.21
CA VAL A 153 9.53 5.00 -2.00
C VAL A 153 8.86 3.94 -1.12
N LEU A 154 9.50 3.52 -0.01
CA LEU A 154 8.91 2.56 0.93
C LEU A 154 7.58 3.05 1.52
N THR A 155 7.45 4.36 1.76
CA THR A 155 6.24 4.97 2.29
C THR A 155 5.05 4.87 1.32
N ILE A 156 5.30 4.91 0.00
CA ILE A 156 4.26 4.72 -1.03
C ILE A 156 3.59 3.36 -0.84
N PHE A 157 4.37 2.31 -0.66
CA PHE A 157 3.85 0.95 -0.46
C PHE A 157 3.17 0.77 0.90
N GLY A 158 3.74 1.33 1.97
CA GLY A 158 3.14 1.29 3.31
C GLY A 158 1.76 1.96 3.38
N SER A 159 1.60 3.10 2.70
CA SER A 159 0.31 3.79 2.62
C SER A 159 -0.73 2.99 1.82
N THR A 160 -0.31 2.31 0.75
CA THR A 160 -1.17 1.43 -0.05
C THR A 160 -1.71 0.27 0.79
N TYR A 161 -0.83 -0.43 1.51
CA TYR A 161 -1.23 -1.51 2.43
C TYR A 161 -2.20 -1.02 3.51
N SER A 162 -1.94 0.16 4.09
CA SER A 162 -2.81 0.74 5.12
C SER A 162 -4.20 1.07 4.57
N CYS A 163 -4.28 1.59 3.34
CA CYS A 163 -5.54 1.84 2.63
C CYS A 163 -6.30 0.54 2.33
N GLU A 164 -5.61 -0.51 1.87
CA GLU A 164 -6.22 -1.83 1.62
C GLU A 164 -6.76 -2.46 2.91
N GLN A 165 -5.99 -2.42 4.00
CA GLN A 165 -6.44 -2.87 5.32
C GLN A 165 -7.64 -2.08 5.82
N ALA A 166 -7.64 -0.75 5.65
CA ALA A 166 -8.75 0.10 6.03
C ALA A 166 -10.02 -0.22 5.21
N LEU A 167 -9.91 -0.43 3.90
CA LEU A 167 -11.03 -0.82 3.04
C LEU A 167 -11.56 -2.22 3.39
N SER A 168 -10.66 -3.17 3.66
CA SER A 168 -11.03 -4.51 4.13
C SER A 168 -11.78 -4.45 5.47
N CYS A 169 -11.26 -3.68 6.43
CA CYS A 169 -11.91 -3.42 7.70
C CYS A 169 -13.28 -2.75 7.52
N MET A 170 -13.38 -1.79 6.60
CA MET A 170 -14.63 -1.10 6.27
C MET A 170 -15.69 -2.08 5.72
N ASN A 171 -15.31 -3.03 4.87
CA ASN A 171 -16.21 -4.07 4.38
C ASN A 171 -16.73 -4.98 5.51
N ILE A 172 -15.88 -5.30 6.50
CA ILE A 172 -16.30 -6.07 7.68
C ILE A 172 -17.23 -5.23 8.57
N ILE A 173 -16.92 -3.94 8.77
CA ILE A 173 -17.70 -3.03 9.62
C ILE A 173 -19.07 -2.73 9.01
N LYS A 174 -19.16 -2.58 7.68
CA LYS A 174 -20.39 -2.32 6.90
C LYS A 174 -21.15 -3.59 6.49
N SER A 175 -20.96 -4.72 7.17
CA SER A 175 -21.62 -5.97 6.80
C SER A 175 -23.15 -5.82 6.77
N LYS A 176 -23.83 -6.68 5.98
CA LYS A 176 -25.29 -6.67 5.79
C LYS A 176 -26.11 -6.69 7.09
N VAL A 177 -25.51 -7.11 8.20
CA VAL A 177 -26.17 -7.25 9.51
C VAL A 177 -26.22 -5.93 10.29
N ARG A 178 -25.52 -4.87 9.84
CA ARG A 178 -25.52 -3.55 10.47
C ARG A 178 -26.22 -2.52 9.58
N SER A 179 -27.52 -2.36 9.79
CA SER A 179 -28.38 -1.41 9.06
C SER A 179 -28.29 0.05 9.54
N GLN A 180 -27.70 0.31 10.72
CA GLN A 180 -27.62 1.64 11.33
C GLN A 180 -26.17 2.04 11.68
N LEU A 181 -25.34 2.27 10.66
CA LEU A 181 -23.97 2.76 10.87
C LEU A 181 -23.85 4.20 10.34
N THR A 182 -23.67 5.17 11.24
CA THR A 182 -23.37 6.56 10.84
C THR A 182 -21.90 6.67 10.41
N ASN A 183 -21.56 7.70 9.61
CA ASN A 183 -20.17 7.94 9.18
C ASN A 183 -19.21 8.11 10.38
N LYS A 184 -19.68 8.76 11.46
CA LYS A 184 -18.90 8.96 12.70
C LYS A 184 -18.59 7.63 13.41
N ASN A 185 -19.57 6.72 13.44
CA ASN A 185 -19.38 5.39 14.04
C ASN A 185 -18.45 4.54 13.16
N LEU A 186 -18.57 4.65 11.84
CA LEU A 186 -17.67 3.98 10.90
C LEU A 186 -16.22 4.38 11.11
N GLU A 187 -15.96 5.69 11.15
CA GLU A 187 -14.62 6.25 11.33
C GLU A 187 -14.01 5.79 12.66
N SER A 188 -14.79 5.82 13.74
CA SER A 188 -14.35 5.38 15.07
C SER A 188 -14.01 3.89 15.09
N CYS A 189 -14.87 3.04 14.52
CA CYS A 189 -14.60 1.60 14.42
C CYS A 189 -13.40 1.30 13.52
N LEU A 190 -13.21 2.06 12.46
CA LEU A 190 -12.07 1.91 11.56
C LEU A 190 -10.77 2.23 12.30
N LYS A 191 -10.70 3.38 13.00
CA LYS A 191 -9.55 3.76 13.83
C LYS A 191 -9.23 2.72 14.90
N LEU A 192 -10.25 2.16 15.57
CA LEU A 192 -10.05 1.10 16.55
C LEU A 192 -9.45 -0.18 15.94
N LYS A 193 -9.80 -0.52 14.70
CA LYS A 193 -9.29 -1.72 14.02
C LYS A 193 -7.91 -1.53 13.38
N THR A 194 -7.61 -0.34 12.88
CA THR A 194 -6.38 -0.08 12.13
C THR A 194 -5.24 0.46 12.99
N THR A 195 -5.50 0.78 14.27
CA THR A 195 -4.49 1.23 15.22
C THR A 195 -4.20 0.17 16.27
N SER A 196 -3.05 0.28 16.93
CA SER A 196 -2.68 -0.54 18.09
C SER A 196 -3.37 -0.10 19.39
N TYR A 197 -4.27 0.89 19.33
CA TYR A 197 -4.95 1.43 20.50
C TYR A 197 -5.91 0.39 21.11
N LYS A 198 -5.69 0.08 22.39
CA LYS A 198 -6.58 -0.78 23.18
C LYS A 198 -7.39 0.09 24.13
N PRO A 199 -8.69 0.33 23.87
CA PRO A 199 -9.53 1.09 24.79
C PRO A 199 -9.64 0.35 26.13
N ASP A 200 -9.57 1.10 27.23
CA ASP A 200 -9.83 0.59 28.58
C ASP A 200 -11.35 0.42 28.77
N LEU A 201 -11.83 -0.77 28.44
CA LEU A 201 -13.25 -1.12 28.49
C LEU A 201 -13.81 -1.08 29.91
N ILE A 202 -12.99 -1.31 30.94
CA ILE A 202 -13.41 -1.30 32.35
C ILE A 202 -13.68 0.12 32.80
N LYS A 203 -12.80 1.05 32.44
CA LYS A 203 -13.00 2.48 32.75
C LYS A 203 -14.21 3.05 32.00
N LEU A 204 -14.38 2.68 30.73
CA LEU A 204 -15.51 3.13 29.91
C LEU A 204 -16.86 2.57 30.40
N SER A 205 -16.93 1.29 30.81
CA SER A 205 -18.18 0.68 31.28
C SER A 205 -18.68 1.29 32.58
N LYS A 206 -17.78 1.62 33.52
CA LYS A 206 -18.13 2.27 34.79
C LYS A 206 -18.74 3.67 34.59
N GLY A 207 -18.27 4.42 33.59
CA GLY A 207 -18.83 5.74 33.25
C GLY A 207 -20.17 5.68 32.53
N MET A 208 -20.51 4.57 31.87
CA MET A 208 -21.81 4.38 31.21
C MET A 208 -22.89 3.81 32.12
N GLN A 209 -22.52 3.07 33.17
CA GLN A 209 -23.46 2.54 34.17
C GLN A 209 -23.95 3.59 35.18
N SER A 210 -23.40 4.81 35.14
CA SER A 210 -23.74 5.92 36.05
C SER A 210 -24.64 6.99 35.41
N GLN A 211 -25.27 6.69 34.27
CA GLN A 211 -26.30 7.52 33.63
C GLN A 211 -27.67 6.84 33.63
#